data_AF-A0AAJ6JA73-F1
#
_entry.id   AF-A0AAJ6JA73-F1
#
_cell.length_a   1.000
_cell.length_b   1.000
_cell.length_c   1.000
_cell.angle_alpha   90.00
_cell.angle_beta   90.00
_cell.angle_gamma   90.00
#
_symmetry.space_group_name_H-M   'P 1'
#
loop_
_entity.id
_entity.type
_entity.pdbx_description
1 polymer ?
#
loop_
_entity_poly.entity_id
_entity_poly.type
_entity_poly.pdbx_seq_one_letter_code
_entity_poly.pdbx_strand_id
1 'polypeptide(L)'
;MGVRLSAVLITAAFFTTTISGFAQDSFSFENLVVKARGIEVYNTTGVSDCPAQLWDTLDVRKIRRQFRALKIEKNGPHFWMMDSQTVSFGTKASFGGIDARWVARLPLLTAVEAATGSKPYKVFTPKKTQRMVYAKGKPVYELIDPDGNVYVLQAHEEKFPIEALAKLGEKLKLPPGWKFRTRELSEDLVLDLKSDQTIYAIGDEYHQYWTRIPDGKASSATTAN
;
A
#
# COMPACT_ATOMS: atom_id res chain seq x y z
N MET A 1 -33.16 -45.45 -16.66
CA MET A 1 -33.18 -44.25 -15.79
C MET A 1 -31.80 -44.10 -15.16
N GLY A 2 -31.00 -43.16 -15.63
CA GLY A 2 -29.64 -42.89 -15.12
C GLY A 2 -29.49 -41.40 -14.86
N VAL A 3 -29.28 -41.03 -13.60
CA VAL A 3 -29.23 -39.65 -13.11
C VAL A 3 -27.95 -38.97 -13.62
N ARG A 4 -28.10 -37.87 -14.37
CA ARG A 4 -26.99 -36.95 -14.65
C ARG A 4 -26.74 -36.11 -13.40
N LEU A 5 -25.59 -36.28 -12.75
CA LEU A 5 -25.08 -35.28 -11.81
C LEU A 5 -24.63 -34.05 -12.60
N SER A 6 -25.40 -32.97 -12.51
CA SER A 6 -24.94 -31.65 -12.91
C SER A 6 -24.04 -31.10 -11.80
N ALA A 7 -22.74 -30.96 -12.08
CA ALA A 7 -21.83 -30.23 -11.22
C ALA A 7 -22.23 -28.74 -11.27
N VAL A 8 -22.72 -28.22 -10.15
CA VAL A 8 -22.94 -26.78 -9.96
C VAL A 8 -21.56 -26.14 -9.77
N LEU A 9 -21.10 -25.41 -10.78
CA LEU A 9 -19.95 -24.52 -10.65
C LEU A 9 -20.38 -23.38 -9.70
N ILE A 10 -19.93 -23.41 -8.45
CA ILE A 10 -20.06 -22.27 -7.55
C ILE A 10 -18.99 -21.27 -7.95
N THR A 11 -19.34 -20.34 -8.83
CA THR A 11 -18.53 -19.16 -9.10
C THR A 11 -18.60 -18.29 -7.85
N ALA A 12 -17.54 -18.27 -7.04
CA ALA A 12 -17.43 -17.33 -5.93
C ALA A 12 -17.42 -15.90 -6.50
N ALA A 13 -18.56 -15.21 -6.42
CA ALA A 13 -18.64 -13.80 -6.72
C ALA A 13 -17.79 -13.05 -5.67
N PHE A 14 -16.63 -12.55 -6.09
CA PHE A 14 -15.87 -11.61 -5.28
C PHE A 14 -16.63 -10.29 -5.26
N PHE A 15 -17.44 -10.07 -4.23
CA PHE A 15 -18.02 -8.76 -3.97
C PHE A 15 -16.89 -7.81 -3.59
N THR A 16 -16.49 -6.96 -4.52
CA THR A 16 -15.57 -5.85 -4.25
C THR A 16 -16.37 -4.72 -3.61
N THR A 17 -16.16 -4.45 -2.32
CA THR A 17 -16.67 -3.22 -1.72
C THR A 17 -15.69 -2.11 -2.07
N THR A 18 -16.21 -1.02 -2.62
CA THR A 18 -15.49 0.26 -2.73
C THR A 18 -15.86 1.10 -1.50
N ILE A 19 -14.86 1.54 -0.74
CA ILE A 19 -15.05 2.56 0.30
C ILE A 19 -14.33 3.83 -0.16
N SER A 20 -15.03 4.95 -0.09
CA SER A 20 -14.54 6.29 -0.40
C SER A 20 -14.42 7.14 0.86
N GLY A 21 -13.52 8.13 0.86
CA GLY A 21 -13.54 9.21 1.87
C GLY A 21 -12.58 9.04 3.04
N PHE A 22 -11.49 8.28 2.89
CA PHE A 22 -10.40 8.33 3.87
C PHE A 22 -9.58 9.60 3.68
N ALA A 23 -9.53 10.42 4.72
CA ALA A 23 -8.74 11.64 4.74
C ALA A 23 -7.24 11.33 4.81
N GLN A 24 -6.44 12.29 4.35
CA GLN A 24 -5.00 12.33 4.59
C GLN A 24 -4.71 12.17 6.09
N ASP A 25 -3.62 11.46 6.41
CA ASP A 25 -3.19 11.13 7.77
C ASP A 25 -4.10 10.12 8.51
N SER A 26 -5.02 9.45 7.78
CA SER A 26 -5.65 8.24 8.31
C SER A 26 -4.64 7.09 8.40
N PHE A 27 -4.55 6.46 9.57
CA PHE A 27 -3.65 5.33 9.77
C PHE A 27 -4.29 4.00 9.37
N SER A 28 -3.45 3.04 9.02
CA SER A 28 -3.82 1.67 8.71
C SER A 28 -2.73 0.74 9.17
N PHE A 29 -3.12 -0.42 9.68
CA PHE A 29 -2.19 -1.48 9.97
C PHE A 29 -2.29 -2.52 8.86
N GLU A 30 -1.15 -2.85 8.24
CA GLU A 30 -1.10 -3.90 7.24
C GLU A 30 -0.51 -5.20 7.82
N ASN A 31 -1.17 -6.32 7.53
CA ASN A 31 -0.63 -7.65 7.76
C ASN A 31 -0.28 -8.27 6.42
N LEU A 32 0.99 -8.67 6.27
CA LEU A 32 1.47 -9.39 5.10
C LEU A 32 1.39 -10.89 5.38
N VAL A 33 0.51 -11.57 4.65
CA VAL A 33 0.34 -13.02 4.71
C VAL A 33 1.13 -13.66 3.58
N VAL A 34 2.34 -14.13 3.89
CA VAL A 34 3.26 -14.69 2.90
C VAL A 34 2.87 -16.14 2.58
N LYS A 35 2.59 -16.43 1.30
CA LYS A 35 2.25 -17.76 0.80
C LYS A 35 3.09 -18.08 -0.44
N ALA A 36 3.14 -19.36 -0.83
CA ALA A 36 3.89 -19.79 -2.02
C ALA A 36 3.46 -19.07 -3.32
N ARG A 37 2.19 -18.64 -3.40
CA ARG A 37 1.63 -17.91 -4.55
C ARG A 37 1.84 -16.39 -4.54
N GLY A 38 2.55 -15.86 -3.54
CA GLY A 38 2.70 -14.43 -3.31
C GLY A 38 2.22 -14.00 -1.93
N ILE A 39 2.30 -12.70 -1.69
CA ILE A 39 1.99 -12.07 -0.40
C ILE A 39 0.59 -11.47 -0.50
N GLU A 40 -0.30 -11.86 0.40
CA GLU A 40 -1.63 -11.24 0.52
C GLU A 40 -1.54 -10.11 1.54
N VAL A 41 -1.93 -8.90 1.12
CA VAL A 41 -1.94 -7.71 1.99
C VAL A 41 -3.35 -7.52 2.54
N TYR A 42 -3.45 -7.48 3.87
CA TYR A 42 -4.68 -7.19 4.59
C TYR A 42 -4.50 -5.89 5.38
N ASN A 43 -5.40 -4.93 5.22
CA ASN A 43 -5.32 -3.66 5.95
C ASN A 43 -6.59 -3.34 6.76
N THR A 44 -6.46 -2.47 7.76
CA THR A 44 -7.55 -2.13 8.69
C THR A 44 -8.39 -0.93 8.24
N THR A 45 -8.07 -0.34 7.09
CA THR A 45 -8.71 0.86 6.56
C THR A 45 -10.23 0.68 6.44
N GLY A 46 -10.98 1.51 7.18
CA GLY A 46 -12.45 1.51 7.18
C GLY A 46 -13.09 0.29 7.84
N VAL A 47 -12.35 -0.49 8.61
CA VAL A 47 -12.86 -1.70 9.26
C VAL A 47 -12.40 -1.88 10.71
N SER A 48 -11.28 -1.30 11.12
CA SER A 48 -10.82 -1.33 12.50
C SER A 48 -9.91 -0.14 12.81
N ASP A 49 -10.09 0.44 14.01
CA ASP A 49 -9.20 1.45 14.58
C ASP A 49 -7.91 0.83 15.14
N CYS A 50 -7.76 -0.50 15.01
CA CYS A 50 -6.58 -1.29 15.37
C CYS A 50 -5.92 -0.89 16.71
N PRO A 51 -6.49 -1.33 17.85
CA PRO A 51 -5.97 -0.97 19.15
C PRO A 51 -4.50 -1.37 19.31
N ALA A 52 -3.63 -0.41 19.66
CA ALA A 52 -2.19 -0.61 19.76
C ALA A 52 -1.81 -1.81 20.65
N GLN A 53 -2.45 -1.93 21.83
CA GLN A 53 -2.21 -3.06 22.74
C GLN A 53 -2.51 -4.41 22.07
N LEU A 54 -3.57 -4.50 21.28
CA LEU A 54 -3.93 -5.73 20.58
C LEU A 54 -2.98 -6.00 19.42
N TRP A 55 -2.56 -4.96 18.69
CA TRP A 55 -1.56 -5.04 17.63
C TRP A 55 -0.22 -5.56 18.15
N ASP A 56 0.26 -5.00 19.26
CA ASP A 56 1.56 -5.33 19.86
C ASP A 56 1.62 -6.75 20.42
N THR A 57 0.47 -7.26 20.88
CA THR A 57 0.36 -8.58 21.51
C THR A 57 -0.10 -9.69 20.54
N LEU A 58 -0.20 -9.41 19.23
CA LEU A 58 -0.60 -10.41 18.24
C LEU A 58 0.29 -11.66 18.27
N ASP A 59 -0.32 -12.83 18.48
CA ASP A 59 0.35 -14.12 18.31
C ASP A 59 0.50 -14.45 16.81
N VAL A 60 1.59 -13.95 16.22
CA VAL A 60 1.94 -14.17 14.81
C VAL A 60 2.07 -15.66 14.46
N ARG A 61 2.42 -16.54 15.41
CA ARG A 61 2.52 -17.99 15.16
C ARG A 61 1.13 -18.61 15.03
N LYS A 62 0.19 -18.20 15.87
CA LYS A 62 -1.23 -18.62 15.77
C LYS A 62 -1.86 -18.12 14.48
N ILE A 63 -1.65 -16.85 14.14
CA ILE A 63 -2.16 -16.27 12.88
C ILE A 63 -1.55 -17.00 11.68
N ARG A 64 -0.24 -17.29 11.70
CA ARG A 64 0.41 -18.04 10.62
C ARG A 64 -0.26 -19.39 10.38
N ARG A 65 -0.61 -20.12 11.44
CA ARG A 65 -1.34 -21.39 11.34
C ARG A 65 -2.75 -21.19 10.79
N GLN A 66 -3.48 -20.19 11.29
CA GLN A 66 -4.82 -19.83 10.82
C GLN A 66 -4.86 -19.61 9.30
N PHE A 67 -3.91 -18.84 8.77
CA PHE A 67 -3.85 -18.52 7.35
C PHE A 67 -3.13 -19.57 6.49
N ARG A 68 -2.61 -20.64 7.11
CA ARG A 68 -1.72 -21.62 6.46
C ARG A 68 -0.58 -20.94 5.70
N ALA A 69 0.00 -19.92 6.33
CA ALA A 69 1.01 -19.05 5.75
C ALA A 69 2.44 -19.56 6.03
N LEU A 70 3.37 -19.16 5.16
CA LEU A 70 4.80 -19.35 5.36
C LEU A 70 5.32 -18.38 6.43
N LYS A 71 4.87 -17.13 6.39
CA LYS A 71 5.20 -16.06 7.34
C LYS A 71 3.99 -15.13 7.48
N ILE A 72 3.83 -14.57 8.68
CA ILE A 72 2.99 -13.40 8.91
C ILE A 72 3.91 -12.26 9.29
N GLU A 73 3.70 -11.12 8.67
CA GLU A 73 4.46 -9.92 8.96
C GLU A 73 3.53 -8.78 9.36
N LYS A 74 3.87 -8.13 10.48
CA LYS A 74 3.27 -6.86 10.90
C LYS A 74 3.96 -5.75 10.09
N ASN A 75 3.20 -5.03 9.28
CA ASN A 75 3.68 -3.96 8.43
C ASN A 75 2.89 -2.67 8.72
N GLY A 76 3.33 -1.89 9.70
CA GLY A 76 2.68 -0.65 10.10
C GLY A 76 2.75 -0.39 11.62
N PRO A 77 2.13 0.70 12.10
CA PRO A 77 1.12 1.51 11.39
C PRO A 77 1.68 2.35 10.25
N HIS A 78 0.88 2.49 9.19
CA HIS A 78 1.12 3.36 8.03
C HIS A 78 0.09 4.46 7.98
N PHE A 79 0.51 5.69 7.72
CA PHE A 79 -0.34 6.87 7.62
C PHE A 79 -0.46 7.28 6.15
N TRP A 80 -1.69 7.30 5.65
CA TRP A 80 -1.98 7.52 4.25
C TRP A 80 -1.80 8.98 3.83
N MET A 81 -1.11 9.22 2.71
CA MET A 81 -0.79 10.58 2.24
C MET A 81 -1.79 11.19 1.26
N MET A 82 -2.69 10.39 0.68
CA MET A 82 -3.68 10.88 -0.28
C MET A 82 -4.89 11.49 0.43
N ASP A 83 -5.46 12.54 -0.14
CA ASP A 83 -6.62 13.27 0.41
C ASP A 83 -7.91 12.47 0.34
N SER A 84 -8.02 11.63 -0.69
CA SER A 84 -9.07 10.62 -0.76
C SER A 84 -8.59 9.41 -1.53
N GLN A 85 -9.19 8.25 -1.19
CA GLN A 85 -8.97 7.04 -1.95
C GLN A 85 -10.25 6.22 -2.09
N THR A 86 -10.27 5.42 -3.15
CA THR A 86 -11.19 4.30 -3.34
C THR A 86 -10.34 3.04 -3.43
N VAL A 87 -10.65 2.04 -2.62
CA VAL A 87 -9.95 0.75 -2.62
C VAL A 87 -10.94 -0.36 -2.93
N SER A 88 -10.55 -1.28 -3.81
CA SER A 88 -11.28 -2.53 -4.00
C SER A 88 -10.93 -3.50 -2.88
N PHE A 89 -11.86 -3.74 -1.97
CA PHE A 89 -11.66 -4.68 -0.88
C PHE A 89 -12.12 -6.09 -1.24
N GLY A 90 -11.29 -7.07 -0.92
CA GLY A 90 -11.66 -8.48 -0.92
C GLY A 90 -12.19 -8.94 0.44
N THR A 91 -12.07 -10.25 0.68
CA THR A 91 -12.59 -10.91 1.87
C THR A 91 -12.04 -10.31 3.17
N LYS A 92 -12.95 -10.05 4.13
CA LYS A 92 -12.61 -9.67 5.50
C LYS A 92 -11.98 -10.86 6.24
N ALA A 93 -10.96 -10.60 7.06
CA ALA A 93 -10.33 -11.60 7.91
C ALA A 93 -9.95 -10.99 9.26
N SER A 94 -9.88 -11.82 10.30
CA SER A 94 -9.46 -11.39 11.64
C SER A 94 -8.03 -11.83 11.94
N PHE A 95 -7.24 -10.90 12.45
CA PHE A 95 -5.86 -11.06 12.91
C PHE A 95 -5.85 -10.89 14.42
N GLY A 96 -6.02 -11.99 15.16
CA GLY A 96 -6.04 -11.94 16.63
C GLY A 96 -7.13 -11.04 17.22
N GLY A 97 -8.28 -10.91 16.55
CA GLY A 97 -9.37 -10.01 16.96
C GLY A 97 -9.37 -8.66 16.24
N ILE A 98 -8.31 -8.33 15.49
CA ILE A 98 -8.25 -7.14 14.64
C ILE A 98 -8.82 -7.48 13.27
N ASP A 99 -9.91 -6.83 12.91
CA ASP A 99 -10.52 -7.03 11.60
C ASP A 99 -9.78 -6.24 10.52
N ALA A 100 -9.49 -6.92 9.41
CA ALA A 100 -8.83 -6.37 8.23
C ALA A 100 -9.48 -6.89 6.95
N ARG A 101 -9.27 -6.21 5.82
CA ARG A 101 -9.75 -6.64 4.50
C ARG A 101 -8.57 -6.84 3.55
N TRP A 102 -8.68 -7.84 2.66
CA TRP A 102 -7.71 -8.02 1.59
C TRP A 102 -7.73 -6.81 0.65
N VAL A 103 -6.56 -6.27 0.30
CA VAL A 103 -6.44 -5.07 -0.57
C VAL A 103 -5.47 -5.22 -1.74
N ALA A 104 -4.49 -6.11 -1.61
CA ALA A 104 -3.48 -6.30 -2.65
C ALA A 104 -2.84 -7.68 -2.61
N ARG A 105 -2.19 -8.05 -3.71
CA ARG A 105 -1.22 -9.14 -3.77
C ARG A 105 0.13 -8.61 -4.23
N LEU A 106 1.19 -8.91 -3.48
CA LEU A 106 2.57 -8.63 -3.90
C LEU A 106 3.24 -9.89 -4.46
N PRO A 107 4.24 -9.76 -5.35
CA PRO A 107 5.08 -10.87 -5.75
C PRO A 107 5.78 -11.50 -4.54
N LEU A 108 5.95 -12.84 -4.54
CA LEU A 108 6.65 -13.53 -3.44
C LEU A 108 8.08 -13.01 -3.25
N LEU A 109 8.74 -12.65 -4.36
CA LEU A 109 10.10 -12.13 -4.36
C LEU A 109 10.26 -10.89 -3.45
N THR A 110 9.22 -10.07 -3.30
CA THR A 110 9.24 -8.91 -2.39
C THR A 110 9.56 -9.30 -0.94
N ALA A 111 9.06 -10.44 -0.45
CA ALA A 111 9.36 -10.94 0.90
C ALA A 111 10.68 -11.71 0.98
N VAL A 112 11.20 -12.22 -0.13
CA VAL A 112 12.49 -12.94 -0.14
C VAL A 112 13.64 -11.95 -0.05
N GLU A 113 13.48 -10.76 -0.63
CA GLU A 113 14.53 -9.76 -0.74
C GLU A 113 14.61 -8.80 0.45
N ALA A 114 13.65 -8.86 1.36
CA ALA A 114 13.52 -7.97 2.51
C ALA A 114 13.31 -8.74 3.81
N ALA A 115 13.92 -8.28 4.91
CA ALA A 115 13.63 -8.82 6.23
C ALA A 115 12.19 -8.44 6.69
N THR A 116 11.80 -7.20 6.37
CA THR A 116 10.49 -6.59 6.65
C THR A 116 10.10 -5.72 5.45
N GLY A 117 8.82 -5.69 5.12
CA GLY A 117 8.20 -4.88 4.09
C GLY A 117 8.75 -5.18 2.71
N SER A 118 9.49 -4.21 2.19
CA SER A 118 10.18 -4.28 0.90
C SER A 118 11.63 -3.87 1.05
N LYS A 119 12.49 -4.35 0.15
CA LYS A 119 13.87 -3.90 0.10
C LYS A 119 13.92 -2.42 -0.31
N PRO A 120 14.63 -1.55 0.42
CA PRO A 120 14.67 -0.13 0.13
C PRO A 120 15.07 0.17 -1.32
N TYR A 121 14.32 1.07 -1.96
CA TYR A 121 14.50 1.55 -3.33
C TYR A 121 14.49 0.45 -4.41
N LYS A 122 14.01 -0.75 -4.07
CA LYS A 122 13.82 -1.82 -5.04
C LYS A 122 12.36 -1.86 -5.48
N VAL A 123 12.17 -1.75 -6.79
CA VAL A 123 10.85 -1.78 -7.42
C VAL A 123 10.18 -3.14 -7.20
N PHE A 124 8.92 -3.11 -6.77
CA PHE A 124 8.03 -4.26 -6.75
C PHE A 124 6.69 -3.90 -7.41
N THR A 125 5.91 -4.93 -7.76
CA THR A 125 4.71 -4.78 -8.59
C THR A 125 3.44 -5.27 -7.88
N PRO A 126 2.80 -4.43 -7.03
CA PRO A 126 1.56 -4.81 -6.37
C PRO A 126 0.43 -5.01 -7.39
N LYS A 127 -0.36 -6.07 -7.21
CA LYS A 127 -1.68 -6.22 -7.86
C LYS A 127 -2.75 -5.71 -6.92
N LYS A 128 -3.31 -4.53 -7.23
CA LYS A 128 -4.38 -3.86 -6.49
C LYS A 128 -5.29 -3.08 -7.44
N THR A 129 -6.49 -2.78 -6.99
CA THR A 129 -7.37 -1.80 -7.65
C THR A 129 -7.64 -0.68 -6.66
N GLN A 130 -7.09 0.50 -6.95
CA GLN A 130 -7.11 1.64 -6.05
C GLN A 130 -7.10 2.94 -6.86
N ARG A 131 -7.98 3.87 -6.51
CA ARG A 131 -7.90 5.27 -6.95
C ARG A 131 -7.35 6.09 -5.80
N MET A 132 -6.24 6.79 -6.02
CA MET A 132 -5.63 7.71 -5.06
C MET A 132 -5.76 9.13 -5.62
N VAL A 133 -6.24 10.05 -4.81
CA VAL A 133 -6.40 11.47 -5.19
C VAL A 133 -5.64 12.32 -4.19
N TYR A 134 -4.68 13.09 -4.70
CA TYR A 134 -4.01 14.17 -3.99
C TYR A 134 -4.55 15.49 -4.54
N ALA A 135 -5.09 16.32 -3.67
CA ALA A 135 -5.85 17.51 -4.05
C ALA A 135 -4.93 18.65 -4.50
N LYS A 136 -5.40 19.42 -5.47
CA LYS A 136 -4.82 20.71 -5.86
C LYS A 136 -4.56 21.61 -4.64
N GLY A 137 -3.47 22.37 -4.70
CA GLY A 137 -3.07 23.35 -3.69
C GLY A 137 -2.43 22.74 -2.46
N LYS A 138 -2.14 21.43 -2.47
CA LYS A 138 -1.46 20.71 -1.39
C LYS A 138 -0.08 20.23 -1.83
N PRO A 139 0.87 20.09 -0.88
CA PRO A 139 2.16 19.48 -1.17
C PRO A 139 2.03 17.97 -1.37
N VAL A 140 2.77 17.45 -2.34
CA VAL A 140 3.13 16.04 -2.44
C VAL A 140 4.63 15.88 -2.33
N TYR A 141 5.04 14.74 -1.79
CA TYR A 141 6.45 14.37 -1.67
C TYR A 141 6.76 13.30 -2.70
N GLU A 142 7.86 13.48 -3.41
CA GLU A 142 8.18 12.65 -4.57
C GLU A 142 9.64 12.19 -4.55
N LEU A 143 9.84 10.94 -4.95
CA LEU A 143 11.13 10.39 -5.32
C LEU A 143 11.24 10.31 -6.84
N ILE A 144 12.40 10.65 -7.38
CA ILE A 144 12.71 10.56 -8.80
C ILE A 144 13.90 9.63 -8.95
N ASP A 145 13.73 8.55 -9.69
CA ASP A 145 14.83 7.61 -9.97
C ASP A 145 15.75 8.11 -11.10
N PRO A 146 16.91 7.48 -11.33
CA PRO A 146 17.87 7.92 -12.35
C PRO A 146 17.33 7.94 -13.78
N ASP A 147 16.26 7.18 -14.06
CA ASP A 147 15.60 7.13 -15.37
C ASP A 147 14.51 8.22 -15.51
N GLY A 148 14.30 9.03 -14.47
CA GLY A 148 13.31 10.10 -14.44
C GLY A 148 11.91 9.64 -14.03
N ASN A 149 11.75 8.41 -13.55
CA ASN A 149 10.45 7.93 -13.09
C ASN A 149 10.13 8.56 -11.72
N VAL A 150 8.89 9.05 -11.57
CA VAL A 150 8.46 9.76 -10.37
C VAL A 150 7.58 8.86 -9.50
N TYR A 151 7.85 8.79 -8.20
CA TYR A 151 7.09 8.05 -7.20
C TYR A 151 6.55 9.03 -6.17
N VAL A 152 5.24 9.05 -5.96
CA VAL A 152 4.59 9.86 -4.93
C VAL A 152 4.50 9.08 -3.61
N LEU A 153 4.74 9.75 -2.49
CA LEU A 153 4.60 9.16 -1.17
C LEU A 153 3.15 8.70 -0.96
N GLN A 154 2.94 7.41 -0.77
CA GLN A 154 1.65 6.80 -0.50
C GLN A 154 1.39 6.72 1.01
N ALA A 155 2.39 6.28 1.77
CA ALA A 155 2.28 6.11 3.22
C ALA A 155 3.58 6.51 3.93
N HIS A 156 3.44 7.20 5.07
CA HIS A 156 4.53 7.47 5.99
C HIS A 156 4.36 6.69 7.29
N GLU A 157 5.44 6.66 8.07
CA GLU A 157 5.52 5.99 9.37
C GLU A 157 5.34 7.00 10.50
N GLU A 158 4.85 6.56 11.66
CA GLU A 158 4.52 7.41 12.81
C GLU A 158 5.69 8.33 13.24
N LYS A 159 6.93 7.81 13.17
CA LYS A 159 8.15 8.56 13.52
C LYS A 159 8.47 9.73 12.56
N PHE A 160 7.73 9.83 11.46
CA PHE A 160 7.80 10.92 10.48
C PHE A 160 6.43 11.57 10.36
N PRO A 161 6.05 12.45 11.30
CA PRO A 161 4.75 13.11 11.24
C PRO A 161 4.67 14.05 10.03
N ILE A 162 3.45 14.36 9.58
CA ILE A 162 3.20 15.02 8.30
C ILE A 162 3.96 16.35 8.13
N GLU A 163 4.10 17.13 9.20
CA GLU A 163 4.82 18.40 9.24
C GLU A 163 6.34 18.27 9.04
N ALA A 164 6.90 17.08 9.30
CA ALA A 164 8.32 16.81 9.10
C ALA A 164 8.63 16.34 7.67
N LEU A 165 7.63 15.96 6.89
CA LEU A 165 7.82 15.33 5.58
C LEU A 165 8.41 16.29 4.53
N ALA A 166 8.20 17.60 4.67
CA ALA A 166 8.82 18.60 3.79
C ALA A 166 10.35 18.56 3.77
N LYS A 167 10.96 18.06 4.85
CA LYS A 167 12.42 17.88 4.99
C LYS A 167 12.84 16.41 4.93
N LEU A 168 11.95 15.51 4.50
CA LEU A 168 12.23 14.07 4.49
C LEU A 168 13.46 13.73 3.63
N GLY A 169 13.67 14.44 2.53
CA GLY A 169 14.84 14.29 1.67
C GLY A 169 16.19 14.47 2.37
N GLU A 170 16.26 15.23 3.48
CA GLU A 170 17.49 15.40 4.27
C GLU A 170 17.83 14.15 5.11
N LYS A 171 16.83 13.29 5.35
CA LYS A 171 16.96 12.08 6.18
C LYS A 171 17.14 10.81 5.34
N LEU A 172 16.56 10.78 4.14
CA LEU A 172 16.57 9.62 3.26
C LEU A 172 17.99 9.24 2.80
N LYS A 173 18.28 7.94 2.81
CA LYS A 173 19.52 7.34 2.29
C LYS A 173 19.36 7.01 0.81
N LEU A 174 19.17 8.05 0.00
CA LEU A 174 18.92 7.93 -1.42
C LEU A 174 20.09 7.22 -2.14
N PRO A 175 19.82 6.20 -2.97
CA PRO A 175 20.84 5.61 -3.83
C PRO A 175 21.37 6.63 -4.86
N PRO A 176 22.56 6.41 -5.45
CA PRO A 176 23.10 7.30 -6.47
C PRO A 176 22.10 7.60 -7.60
N GLY A 177 21.95 8.88 -7.92
CA GLY A 177 21.07 9.38 -8.98
C GLY A 177 19.61 9.58 -8.57
N TRP A 178 19.17 9.04 -7.43
CA TRP A 178 17.84 9.32 -6.90
C TRP A 178 17.75 10.73 -6.35
N LYS A 179 16.58 11.36 -6.49
CA LYS A 179 16.30 12.71 -5.96
C LYS A 179 15.00 12.70 -5.17
N PHE A 180 14.95 13.54 -4.15
CA PHE A 180 13.71 13.89 -3.46
C PHE A 180 13.26 15.29 -3.90
N ARG A 181 11.95 15.51 -4.01
CA ARG A 181 11.37 16.85 -4.12
C ARG A 181 10.03 16.94 -3.42
N THR A 182 9.68 18.16 -3.03
CA THR A 182 8.32 18.55 -2.66
C THR A 182 7.72 19.32 -3.83
N ARG A 183 6.47 19.03 -4.19
CA ARG A 183 5.75 19.73 -5.25
C ARG A 183 4.38 20.16 -4.74
N GLU A 184 4.06 21.44 -4.89
CA GLU A 184 2.68 21.90 -4.72
C GLU A 184 1.89 21.62 -6.00
N LEU A 185 0.71 21.02 -5.85
CA LEU A 185 -0.11 20.58 -6.95
C LEU A 185 -0.92 21.74 -7.56
N SER A 186 -0.74 22.04 -8.86
CA SER A 186 -1.57 23.02 -9.57
C SER A 186 -2.95 22.47 -10.00
N GLU A 187 -3.10 21.15 -9.98
CA GLU A 187 -4.31 20.37 -10.27
C GLU A 187 -4.27 19.07 -9.46
N ASP A 188 -5.40 18.38 -9.32
CA ASP A 188 -5.45 17.11 -8.61
C ASP A 188 -4.54 16.06 -9.26
N LEU A 189 -3.65 15.46 -8.48
CA LEU A 189 -2.89 14.29 -8.90
C LEU A 189 -3.74 13.05 -8.62
N VAL A 190 -4.18 12.39 -9.68
CA VAL A 190 -5.03 11.19 -9.62
C VAL A 190 -4.28 9.99 -10.18
N LEU A 191 -4.09 8.97 -9.34
CA LEU A 191 -3.60 7.65 -9.75
C LEU A 191 -4.79 6.69 -9.75
N ASP A 192 -5.27 6.29 -10.94
CA ASP A 192 -6.34 5.31 -11.09
C ASP A 192 -5.75 3.93 -11.44
N LEU A 193 -5.35 3.21 -10.40
CA LEU A 193 -4.59 1.97 -10.48
C LEU A 193 -5.55 0.78 -10.60
N LYS A 194 -5.35 -0.06 -11.61
CA LYS A 194 -6.16 -1.26 -11.84
C LYS A 194 -5.32 -2.53 -11.74
N SER A 195 -5.94 -3.63 -11.30
CA SER A 195 -5.24 -4.90 -11.07
C SER A 195 -4.74 -5.60 -12.34
N ASP A 196 -5.23 -5.20 -13.49
CA ASP A 196 -4.82 -5.67 -14.83
C ASP A 196 -3.66 -4.84 -15.42
N GLN A 197 -3.26 -3.75 -14.75
CA GLN A 197 -2.11 -2.94 -15.11
C GLN A 197 -0.88 -3.35 -14.29
N THR A 198 0.32 -3.04 -14.82
CA THR A 198 1.53 -3.10 -14.00
C THR A 198 1.63 -1.83 -13.17
N ILE A 199 1.49 -1.98 -11.85
CA ILE A 199 1.71 -0.91 -10.88
C ILE A 199 3.13 -1.06 -10.36
N TYR A 200 3.88 0.03 -10.28
CA TYR A 200 5.23 0.03 -9.72
C TYR A 200 5.23 0.76 -8.38
N ALA A 201 5.87 0.18 -7.39
CA ALA A 201 6.03 0.78 -6.07
C ALA A 201 7.43 0.47 -5.52
N ILE A 202 7.86 1.28 -4.57
CA ILE A 202 9.08 1.09 -3.79
C ILE A 202 8.76 1.33 -2.31
N GLY A 203 9.58 0.77 -1.44
CA GLY A 203 9.70 1.27 -0.07
C GLY A 203 11.07 1.89 0.15
N ASP A 204 11.23 2.63 1.25
CA ASP A 204 12.53 3.12 1.70
C ASP A 204 13.02 2.41 2.97
N GLU A 205 14.18 2.79 3.48
CA GLU A 205 14.79 2.25 4.69
C GLU A 205 14.00 2.53 5.98
N TYR A 206 13.03 3.43 5.90
CA TYR A 206 12.16 3.75 7.02
C TYR A 206 10.84 2.98 7.00
N HIS A 207 10.62 2.17 5.95
CA HIS A 207 9.37 1.46 5.62
C HIS A 207 8.23 2.37 5.18
N GLN A 208 8.53 3.56 4.67
CA GLN A 208 7.53 4.36 3.95
C GLN A 208 7.36 3.79 2.55
N TYR A 209 6.16 3.94 1.98
CA TYR A 209 5.82 3.37 0.67
C TYR A 209 5.50 4.45 -0.35
N TRP A 210 6.03 4.26 -1.55
CA TRP A 210 5.91 5.19 -2.66
C TRP A 210 5.34 4.48 -3.88
N THR A 211 4.36 5.08 -4.54
CA THR A 211 3.78 4.53 -5.77
C THR A 211 4.23 5.36 -6.96
N ARG A 212 4.70 4.69 -8.02
CA ARG A 212 5.08 5.36 -9.27
C ARG A 212 3.86 6.03 -9.88
N ILE A 213 4.01 7.31 -10.22
CA ILE A 213 3.03 8.07 -11.00
C ILE A 213 3.05 7.51 -12.43
N PRO A 214 1.92 7.05 -12.98
CA PRO A 214 1.85 6.62 -14.38
C PRO A 214 2.27 7.71 -15.36
N ASP A 215 2.91 7.33 -16.45
CA ASP A 215 3.44 8.27 -17.45
C ASP A 215 2.34 9.21 -17.99
N GLY A 216 2.70 10.48 -18.25
CA GLY A 216 1.75 11.53 -18.69
C GLY A 216 1.02 12.28 -17.58
N LYS A 217 1.22 11.93 -16.30
CA LYS A 217 0.65 12.64 -15.12
C LYS A 217 1.66 13.43 -14.29
N ALA A 218 2.95 13.40 -14.65
CA ALA A 218 4.03 13.95 -13.84
C ALA A 218 4.36 15.44 -14.09
N SER A 219 3.77 16.09 -15.11
CA SER A 219 4.27 17.37 -15.64
C SER A 219 3.52 18.65 -15.23
N SER A 220 2.52 18.58 -14.35
CA SER A 220 1.83 19.80 -13.88
C SER A 220 2.45 20.30 -12.57
N ALA A 221 3.48 21.14 -12.68
CA ALA A 221 4.11 21.78 -11.54
C ALA A 221 4.36 23.26 -11.83
N THR A 222 3.99 24.12 -10.89
CA THR A 222 4.63 25.43 -10.73
C THR A 222 5.73 25.23 -9.70
N THR A 223 6.98 25.52 -10.05
CA THR A 223 8.09 25.47 -9.09
C THR A 223 7.89 26.61 -8.09
N ALA A 224 7.63 26.29 -6.82
CA ALA A 224 7.74 27.27 -5.74
C ALA A 224 9.24 27.52 -5.49
N ASN A 225 9.66 28.77 -5.64
CA ASN A 225 11.02 29.26 -5.34
C ASN A 225 11.29 29.26 -3.83
#